data_AF-A0A3D4JC26-F1
#
_entry.id   AF-A0A3D4JC26-F1
#
_cell.length_a   1.000
_cell.length_b   1.000
_cell.length_c   1.000
_cell.angle_alpha   90.00
_cell.angle_beta   90.00
_cell.angle_gamma   90.00
#
_symmetry.space_group_name_H-M   'P 1'
#
loop_
_entity.id
_entity.type
_entity.pdbx_description
1 polymer ?
#
loop_
_entity_poly.entity_id
_entity_poly.type
_entity_poly.pdbx_seq_one_letter_code
_entity_poly.pdbx_strand_id
1 'polypeptide(L)'
;MPSHPLTTKDIQGSDPLAKLFFNVFKLKWFGMILFFMFAGFLYGYIIPNLYNVSPASDLITLINIILVFPTAGYYYAYQPKSILRIYQSVTRFFKEENLDSVPYEKIKTWHAKRIWWILGIAIGAISAGFGILNAINLFGTTWENINWLQITLVFGIRFLAMSMIGMIVMRHIATSMALTELFQYTEFPLTLDTDKIEVFSSVKRFSLEIIGVAAVIGLNLGLQPLVIEVPMPEYLFYVVMYFILVPITFFLPLWQVHRRMVTIKHSMLDKLHKDYQEEAEKLYNTLAKDPKKDLSSSYLKQTESMTFIKQAVELINKSPDWPFEGTVFYRLIITILSPFFLIFFEIFINIVSGIIYPN
;
A
#
# COMPACT_ATOMS: atom_id res chain seq x y z
N MET A 1 13.89 2.75 -29.69
CA MET A 1 12.46 2.74 -30.09
C MET A 1 11.71 3.63 -29.12
N PRO A 2 10.79 4.51 -29.56
CA PRO A 2 10.04 5.36 -28.65
C PRO A 2 9.16 4.46 -27.77
N SER A 3 9.47 4.38 -26.50
CA SER A 3 8.68 3.62 -25.53
C SER A 3 7.31 4.27 -25.40
N HIS A 4 6.25 3.57 -25.77
CA HIS A 4 4.89 4.04 -25.55
C HIS A 4 4.65 4.35 -24.07
N PRO A 5 3.99 5.47 -23.73
CA PRO A 5 3.73 5.83 -22.34
C PRO A 5 2.89 4.75 -21.66
N LEU A 6 3.19 4.45 -20.40
CA LEU A 6 2.42 3.50 -19.58
C LEU A 6 0.95 3.92 -19.52
N THR A 7 0.08 2.92 -19.60
CA THR A 7 -1.37 3.07 -19.49
C THR A 7 -1.90 2.29 -18.29
N THR A 8 -3.15 2.55 -17.89
CA THR A 8 -3.79 1.77 -16.82
C THR A 8 -3.96 0.29 -17.18
N LYS A 9 -4.02 -0.05 -18.48
CA LYS A 9 -4.09 -1.44 -18.95
C LYS A 9 -2.78 -2.19 -18.69
N ASP A 10 -1.65 -1.50 -18.81
CA ASP A 10 -0.34 -2.08 -18.50
C ASP A 10 -0.22 -2.44 -17.01
N ILE A 11 -0.78 -1.60 -16.14
CA ILE A 11 -0.83 -1.85 -14.69
C ILE A 11 -1.83 -2.95 -14.32
N GLN A 12 -2.94 -3.04 -15.04
CA GLN A 12 -3.88 -4.15 -14.89
C GLN A 12 -3.25 -5.49 -15.31
N GLY A 13 -2.32 -5.45 -16.26
CA GLY A 13 -1.52 -6.59 -16.68
C GLY A 13 -2.38 -7.73 -17.21
N SER A 14 -2.11 -8.94 -16.73
CA SER A 14 -2.83 -10.14 -17.15
C SER A 14 -4.06 -10.47 -16.31
N ASP A 15 -4.49 -9.59 -15.39
CA ASP A 15 -5.60 -9.82 -14.47
C ASP A 15 -6.90 -10.16 -15.23
N PRO A 16 -7.48 -11.37 -15.04
CA PRO A 16 -8.68 -11.79 -15.73
C PRO A 16 -9.93 -11.01 -15.29
N LEU A 17 -10.03 -10.61 -14.01
CA LEU A 17 -11.15 -9.82 -13.50
C LEU A 17 -11.13 -8.42 -14.13
N ALA A 18 -9.95 -7.81 -14.28
CA ALA A 18 -9.83 -6.50 -14.90
C ALA A 18 -10.22 -6.55 -16.38
N LYS A 19 -9.82 -7.62 -17.07
CA LYS A 19 -10.24 -7.84 -18.47
C LYS A 19 -11.75 -7.97 -18.59
N LEU A 20 -12.38 -8.74 -17.71
CA LEU A 20 -13.83 -8.90 -17.70
C LEU A 20 -14.54 -7.58 -17.40
N PHE A 21 -14.27 -6.96 -16.24
CA PHE A 21 -15.03 -5.79 -15.80
C PHE A 21 -14.71 -4.52 -16.59
N PHE A 22 -13.47 -4.30 -17.01
CA PHE A 22 -13.05 -3.03 -17.62
C PHE A 22 -12.89 -3.08 -19.14
N ASN A 23 -12.57 -4.24 -19.73
CA ASN A 23 -12.48 -4.35 -21.18
C ASN A 23 -13.80 -4.82 -21.80
N VAL A 24 -14.46 -5.82 -21.21
CA VAL A 24 -15.75 -6.35 -21.71
C VAL A 24 -16.89 -5.46 -21.25
N PHE A 25 -17.10 -5.33 -19.94
CA PHE A 25 -18.21 -4.55 -19.37
C PHE A 25 -17.97 -3.04 -19.31
N LYS A 26 -16.72 -2.59 -19.50
CA LYS A 26 -16.32 -1.17 -19.49
C LYS A 26 -16.76 -0.42 -18.21
N LEU A 27 -16.82 -1.11 -17.08
CA LEU A 27 -17.18 -0.51 -15.81
C LEU A 27 -16.13 0.51 -15.37
N LYS A 28 -16.59 1.64 -14.84
CA LYS A 28 -15.75 2.61 -14.14
C LYS A 28 -15.84 2.35 -12.63
N TRP A 29 -15.06 3.08 -11.83
CA TRP A 29 -15.04 2.95 -10.37
C TRP A 29 -16.43 3.09 -9.73
N PHE A 30 -17.28 4.02 -10.21
CA PHE A 30 -18.66 4.16 -9.74
C PHE A 30 -19.53 2.96 -10.16
N GLY A 31 -19.27 2.37 -11.33
CA GLY A 31 -19.96 1.18 -11.79
C GLY A 31 -19.66 -0.04 -10.91
N MET A 32 -18.44 -0.14 -10.37
CA MET A 32 -18.08 -1.19 -9.41
C MET A 32 -18.79 -1.02 -8.06
N ILE A 33 -18.88 0.22 -7.55
CA ILE A 33 -19.65 0.53 -6.34
C ILE A 33 -21.10 0.08 -6.51
N LEU A 34 -21.74 0.55 -7.59
CA LEU A 34 -23.13 0.23 -7.89
C LEU A 34 -23.34 -1.26 -8.13
N PHE A 35 -22.40 -1.95 -8.79
CA PHE A 35 -22.46 -3.39 -8.99
C PHE A 35 -22.52 -4.14 -7.65
N PHE A 36 -21.60 -3.85 -6.71
CA PHE A 36 -21.60 -4.56 -5.42
C PHE A 36 -22.80 -4.21 -4.55
N MET A 37 -23.21 -2.94 -4.52
CA MET A 37 -24.42 -2.54 -3.80
C MET A 37 -25.67 -3.21 -4.38
N PHE A 38 -25.82 -3.21 -5.71
CA PHE A 38 -26.97 -3.81 -6.38
C PHE A 38 -26.98 -5.34 -6.21
N ALA A 39 -25.83 -5.99 -6.36
CA ALA A 39 -25.71 -7.42 -6.12
C ALA A 39 -26.06 -7.78 -4.67
N GLY A 40 -25.54 -7.00 -3.71
CA GLY A 40 -25.86 -7.13 -2.29
C GLY A 40 -27.34 -6.93 -1.98
N PHE A 41 -27.97 -5.91 -2.57
CA PHE A 41 -29.40 -5.69 -2.43
C PHE A 41 -30.23 -6.83 -3.04
N LEU A 42 -29.80 -7.33 -4.21
CA LEU A 42 -30.45 -8.43 -4.91
C LEU A 42 -30.42 -9.72 -4.07
N TYR A 43 -29.24 -10.15 -3.64
CA TYR A 43 -29.12 -11.40 -2.87
C TYR A 43 -29.59 -11.23 -1.42
N GLY A 44 -29.42 -10.07 -0.80
CA GLY A 44 -29.72 -9.87 0.62
C GLY A 44 -31.18 -9.57 0.91
N TYR A 45 -31.91 -9.01 -0.06
CA TYR A 45 -33.28 -8.51 0.16
C TYR A 45 -34.27 -9.01 -0.87
N ILE A 46 -34.00 -8.81 -2.16
CA ILE A 46 -34.98 -9.13 -3.21
C ILE A 46 -35.24 -10.64 -3.25
N ILE A 47 -34.18 -11.44 -3.37
CA ILE A 47 -34.32 -12.90 -3.50
C ILE A 47 -34.93 -13.53 -2.24
N PRO A 48 -34.44 -13.27 -1.00
CA PRO A 48 -35.06 -13.81 0.20
C PRO A 48 -36.56 -13.49 0.32
N ASN A 49 -36.96 -12.24 0.00
CA ASN A 49 -38.36 -11.84 0.02
C ASN A 49 -39.21 -12.61 -1.01
N LEU A 50 -38.68 -12.91 -2.20
CA LEU A 50 -39.39 -13.74 -3.19
C LEU A 50 -39.64 -15.17 -2.70
N TYR A 51 -38.82 -15.66 -1.77
CA TYR A 51 -38.95 -16.97 -1.13
C TYR A 51 -39.64 -16.91 0.25
N ASN A 52 -40.17 -15.75 0.67
CA ASN A 52 -40.76 -15.52 2.00
C ASN A 52 -39.81 -15.88 3.17
N VAL A 53 -38.51 -15.72 2.98
CA VAL A 53 -37.49 -15.88 4.03
C VAL A 53 -37.07 -14.49 4.52
N SER A 54 -36.80 -14.35 5.82
CA SER A 54 -36.33 -13.08 6.39
C SER A 54 -35.09 -12.60 5.65
N PRO A 55 -35.04 -11.33 5.20
CA PRO A 55 -33.88 -10.79 4.50
C PRO A 55 -32.67 -10.64 5.43
N ALA A 56 -31.52 -10.32 4.84
CA ALA A 56 -30.32 -9.94 5.57
C ALA A 56 -30.60 -8.78 6.53
N SER A 57 -30.46 -9.04 7.84
CA SER A 57 -30.75 -8.07 8.90
C SER A 57 -29.57 -7.83 9.84
N ASP A 58 -28.55 -8.70 9.82
CA ASP A 58 -27.39 -8.54 10.68
C ASP A 58 -26.49 -7.40 10.20
N LEU A 59 -26.03 -6.58 11.15
CA LEU A 59 -25.27 -5.36 10.86
C LEU A 59 -24.01 -5.63 10.03
N ILE A 60 -23.35 -6.78 10.24
CA ILE A 60 -22.11 -7.13 9.55
C ILE A 60 -22.37 -7.38 8.07
N THR A 61 -23.43 -8.13 7.73
CA THR A 61 -23.86 -8.30 6.35
C THR A 61 -24.24 -6.96 5.70
N LEU A 62 -24.91 -6.06 6.42
CA LEU A 62 -25.23 -4.73 5.92
C LEU A 62 -23.99 -3.90 5.62
N ILE A 63 -23.02 -3.91 6.54
CA ILE A 63 -21.71 -3.25 6.37
C ILE A 63 -20.98 -3.85 5.16
N ASN A 64 -21.03 -5.16 4.98
CA ASN A 64 -20.41 -5.82 3.82
C ASN A 64 -21.03 -5.36 2.50
N ILE A 65 -22.37 -5.34 2.43
CA ILE A 65 -23.15 -4.95 1.23
C ILE A 65 -22.95 -3.47 0.90
N ILE A 66 -23.04 -2.59 1.89
CA ILE A 66 -23.11 -1.14 1.68
C ILE A 66 -21.72 -0.51 1.63
N LEU A 67 -20.76 -1.06 2.36
CA LEU A 67 -19.46 -0.41 2.59
C LEU A 67 -18.27 -1.25 2.13
N VAL A 68 -18.08 -2.47 2.63
CA VAL A 68 -16.83 -3.22 2.41
C VAL A 68 -16.67 -3.64 0.94
N PHE A 69 -17.66 -4.35 0.38
CA PHE A 69 -17.58 -4.81 -1.01
C PHE A 69 -17.57 -3.66 -2.02
N PRO A 70 -18.39 -2.60 -1.87
CA PRO A 70 -18.31 -1.43 -2.73
C PRO A 70 -16.95 -0.71 -2.62
N THR A 71 -16.36 -0.61 -1.43
CA THR A 71 -15.03 -0.01 -1.23
C THR A 71 -13.94 -0.84 -1.93
N ALA A 72 -14.00 -2.18 -1.81
CA ALA A 72 -13.11 -3.08 -2.51
C ALA A 72 -13.23 -2.91 -4.04
N GLY A 73 -14.45 -2.88 -4.57
CA GLY A 73 -14.71 -2.68 -5.99
C GLY A 73 -14.24 -1.31 -6.50
N TYR A 74 -14.53 -0.24 -5.75
CA TYR A 74 -14.06 1.12 -6.03
C TYR A 74 -12.55 1.15 -6.15
N TYR A 75 -11.85 0.71 -5.10
CA TYR A 75 -10.41 0.83 -5.05
C TYR A 75 -9.73 -0.08 -6.05
N TYR A 76 -10.26 -1.30 -6.28
CA TYR A 76 -9.76 -2.20 -7.31
C TYR A 76 -9.78 -1.56 -8.71
N ALA A 77 -10.83 -0.81 -9.03
CA ALA A 77 -10.94 -0.07 -10.30
C ALA A 77 -10.08 1.20 -10.34
N TYR A 78 -9.93 1.88 -9.21
CA TYR A 78 -9.19 3.14 -9.11
C TYR A 78 -7.67 2.95 -9.00
N GLN A 79 -7.21 1.91 -8.31
CA GLN A 79 -5.81 1.67 -7.96
C GLN A 79 -4.85 1.73 -9.17
N PRO A 80 -5.15 1.18 -10.36
CA PRO A 80 -4.27 1.32 -11.53
C PRO A 80 -3.96 2.77 -11.90
N LYS A 81 -4.90 3.70 -11.69
CA LYS A 81 -4.67 5.13 -11.91
C LYS A 81 -3.75 5.72 -10.83
N SER A 82 -3.88 5.28 -9.59
CA SER A 82 -3.01 5.72 -8.50
C SER A 82 -1.56 5.27 -8.74
N ILE A 83 -1.37 4.00 -9.10
CA ILE A 83 -0.06 3.44 -9.47
C ILE A 83 0.54 4.20 -10.67
N LEU A 84 -0.27 4.46 -11.70
CA LEU A 84 0.19 5.18 -12.88
C LEU A 84 0.69 6.60 -12.56
N ARG A 85 0.06 7.30 -11.60
CA ARG A 85 0.55 8.63 -11.17
C ARG A 85 1.96 8.57 -10.61
N ILE A 86 2.31 7.53 -9.88
CA ILE A 86 3.66 7.34 -9.34
C ILE A 86 4.66 7.17 -10.49
N TYR A 87 4.35 6.32 -11.48
CA TYR A 87 5.25 6.15 -12.61
C TYR A 87 5.36 7.40 -13.48
N GLN A 88 4.29 8.19 -13.58
CA GLN A 88 4.30 9.48 -14.27
C GLN A 88 5.13 10.52 -13.51
N SER A 89 5.05 10.58 -12.18
CA SER A 89 5.89 11.48 -11.37
C SER A 89 7.37 11.10 -11.49
N VAL A 90 7.69 9.80 -11.47
CA VAL A 90 9.06 9.31 -11.70
C VAL A 90 9.54 9.68 -13.10
N THR A 91 8.70 9.46 -14.12
CA THR A 91 9.04 9.84 -15.50
C THR A 91 9.35 11.33 -15.63
N ARG A 92 8.52 12.18 -15.03
CA ARG A 92 8.69 13.63 -15.08
C ARG A 92 10.02 14.04 -14.45
N PHE A 93 10.31 13.51 -13.26
CA PHE A 93 11.56 13.74 -12.57
C PHE A 93 12.78 13.37 -13.43
N PHE A 94 12.79 12.18 -14.04
CA PHE A 94 13.88 11.76 -14.93
C PHE A 94 14.07 12.68 -16.15
N LYS A 95 12.96 13.19 -16.71
CA LYS A 95 13.01 14.12 -17.84
C LYS A 95 13.56 15.48 -17.42
N GLU A 96 13.19 15.98 -16.24
CA GLU A 96 13.67 17.27 -15.70
C GLU A 96 15.18 17.20 -15.38
N GLU A 97 15.65 16.07 -14.86
CA GLU A 97 17.06 15.83 -14.53
C GLU A 97 17.92 15.36 -15.72
N ASN A 98 17.36 15.30 -16.94
CA ASN A 98 18.03 14.77 -18.15
C ASN A 98 18.67 13.37 -17.95
N LEU A 99 18.02 12.51 -17.17
CA LEU A 99 18.48 11.15 -16.88
C LEU A 99 18.01 10.15 -17.96
N ASP A 100 18.67 8.99 -18.02
CA ASP A 100 18.30 7.89 -18.93
C ASP A 100 16.83 7.49 -18.79
N SER A 101 16.17 7.22 -19.91
CA SER A 101 14.73 6.96 -19.95
C SER A 101 14.30 5.81 -19.02
N VAL A 102 13.17 6.00 -18.32
CA VAL A 102 12.53 4.98 -17.47
C VAL A 102 12.36 3.66 -18.22
N PRO A 103 12.80 2.50 -17.67
CA PRO A 103 12.67 1.20 -18.32
C PRO A 103 11.22 0.69 -18.27
N TYR A 104 10.34 1.30 -19.06
CA TYR A 104 8.90 1.00 -19.06
C TYR A 104 8.58 -0.47 -19.31
N GLU A 105 9.35 -1.14 -20.16
CA GLU A 105 9.16 -2.58 -20.42
C GLU A 105 9.38 -3.42 -19.17
N LYS A 106 10.37 -3.09 -18.32
CA LYS A 106 10.55 -3.78 -17.04
C LYS A 106 9.35 -3.57 -16.11
N ILE A 107 8.83 -2.35 -16.02
CA ILE A 107 7.63 -2.05 -15.23
C ILE A 107 6.44 -2.89 -15.73
N LYS A 108 6.21 -2.95 -17.05
CA LYS A 108 5.15 -3.77 -17.65
C LYS A 108 5.31 -5.25 -17.28
N THR A 109 6.52 -5.80 -17.36
CA THR A 109 6.77 -7.21 -17.04
C THR A 109 6.41 -7.55 -15.60
N TRP A 110 6.65 -6.65 -14.64
CA TRP A 110 6.26 -6.85 -13.24
C TRP A 110 4.75 -6.97 -13.07
N HIS A 111 3.97 -6.07 -13.67
CA HIS A 111 2.50 -6.09 -13.59
C HIS A 111 1.87 -7.23 -14.41
N ALA A 112 2.56 -7.72 -15.43
CA ALA A 112 2.10 -8.82 -16.27
C ALA A 112 2.32 -10.22 -15.66
N LYS A 113 3.06 -10.36 -14.54
CA LYS A 113 3.33 -11.68 -13.95
C LYS A 113 2.04 -12.35 -13.49
N ARG A 114 1.84 -13.61 -13.91
CA ARG A 114 0.62 -14.35 -13.61
C ARG A 114 0.43 -14.66 -12.12
N ILE A 115 1.55 -14.80 -11.39
CA ILE A 115 1.54 -15.13 -9.96
C ILE A 115 0.68 -14.14 -9.15
N TRP A 116 0.67 -12.85 -9.53
CA TRP A 116 -0.09 -11.84 -8.81
C TRP A 116 -1.58 -12.08 -8.84
N TRP A 117 -2.13 -12.46 -10.00
CA TRP A 117 -3.57 -12.71 -10.09
C TRP A 117 -3.98 -14.08 -9.59
N ILE A 118 -3.09 -15.08 -9.70
CA ILE A 118 -3.33 -16.40 -9.10
C ILE A 118 -3.46 -16.28 -7.58
N LEU A 119 -2.54 -15.56 -6.93
CA LEU A 119 -2.60 -15.34 -5.48
C LEU A 119 -3.82 -14.51 -5.07
N GLY A 120 -4.16 -13.48 -5.85
CA GLY A 120 -5.37 -12.68 -5.60
C GLY A 120 -6.65 -13.52 -5.65
N ILE A 121 -6.82 -14.34 -6.70
CA ILE A 121 -7.97 -15.24 -6.85
C ILE A 121 -7.98 -16.32 -5.77
N ALA A 122 -6.81 -16.85 -5.36
CA ALA A 122 -6.72 -17.85 -4.31
C ALA A 122 -7.28 -17.34 -2.97
N ILE A 123 -7.03 -16.07 -2.61
CA ILE A 123 -7.61 -15.44 -1.42
C ILE A 123 -9.15 -15.44 -1.51
N GLY A 124 -9.69 -15.07 -2.67
CA GLY A 124 -11.14 -15.11 -2.89
C GLY A 124 -11.72 -16.52 -2.83
N ALA A 125 -11.03 -17.51 -3.41
CA ALA A 125 -11.46 -18.90 -3.41
C ALA A 125 -11.48 -19.50 -2.00
N ILE A 126 -10.45 -19.22 -1.19
CA ILE A 126 -10.39 -19.66 0.21
C ILE A 126 -11.53 -19.04 1.01
N SER A 127 -11.77 -17.73 0.86
CA SER A 127 -12.83 -17.03 1.58
C SER A 127 -14.23 -17.52 1.21
N ALA A 128 -14.51 -17.70 -0.08
CA ALA A 128 -15.78 -18.26 -0.51
C ALA A 128 -15.93 -19.74 -0.11
N GLY A 129 -14.83 -20.50 -0.11
CA GLY A 129 -14.80 -21.89 0.34
C GLY A 129 -15.26 -22.06 1.78
N PHE A 130 -14.76 -21.24 2.71
CA PHE A 130 -15.25 -21.25 4.10
C PHE A 130 -16.76 -21.01 4.19
N GLY A 131 -17.26 -20.00 3.45
CA GLY A 131 -18.68 -19.67 3.42
C GLY A 131 -19.56 -20.80 2.84
N ILE A 132 -19.14 -21.40 1.72
CA ILE A 132 -19.86 -22.51 1.08
C ILE A 132 -19.91 -23.73 2.00
N LEU A 133 -18.79 -24.08 2.66
CA LEU A 133 -18.76 -25.21 3.59
C LEU A 133 -19.76 -25.00 4.74
N ASN A 134 -19.83 -23.79 5.30
CA ASN A 134 -20.80 -23.47 6.34
C ASN A 134 -22.25 -23.52 5.80
N ALA A 135 -22.48 -22.99 4.61
CA ALA A 135 -23.80 -22.94 4.00
C ALA A 135 -24.36 -24.32 3.61
N ILE A 136 -23.50 -25.26 3.21
CA ILE A 136 -23.91 -26.64 2.92
C ILE A 136 -24.38 -27.34 4.19
N ASN A 137 -23.69 -27.14 5.31
CA ASN A 137 -24.06 -27.74 6.60
C ASN A 137 -25.38 -27.20 7.15
N LEU A 138 -25.74 -25.97 6.78
CA LEU A 138 -26.93 -25.25 7.26
C LEU A 138 -28.00 -25.07 6.17
N PHE A 139 -27.95 -25.85 5.08
CA PHE A 139 -28.77 -25.64 3.89
C PHE A 139 -30.27 -25.50 4.23
N GLY A 140 -30.90 -24.44 3.73
CA GLY A 140 -32.32 -24.15 3.91
C GLY A 140 -32.69 -23.51 5.25
N THR A 141 -31.73 -23.19 6.13
CA THR A 141 -32.02 -22.63 7.46
C THR A 141 -31.96 -21.11 7.51
N THR A 142 -31.15 -20.47 6.67
CA THR A 142 -30.93 -19.02 6.67
C THR A 142 -31.09 -18.42 5.27
N TRP A 143 -31.20 -17.09 5.20
CA TRP A 143 -31.42 -16.37 3.96
C TRP A 143 -30.28 -16.53 2.94
N GLU A 144 -29.07 -16.82 3.40
CA GLU A 144 -27.87 -17.01 2.56
C GLU A 144 -27.78 -18.41 1.93
N ASN A 145 -28.56 -19.37 2.43
CA ASN A 145 -28.46 -20.78 2.03
C ASN A 145 -29.82 -21.45 1.72
N ILE A 146 -30.87 -20.65 1.44
CA ILE A 146 -32.22 -21.12 1.10
C ILE A 146 -32.20 -22.15 -0.03
N ASN A 147 -31.39 -21.90 -1.06
CA ASN A 147 -31.25 -22.75 -2.23
C ASN A 147 -29.87 -22.57 -2.87
N TRP A 148 -29.55 -23.44 -3.83
CA TRP A 148 -28.26 -23.40 -4.54
C TRP A 148 -28.00 -22.09 -5.30
N LEU A 149 -29.05 -21.45 -5.84
CA LEU A 149 -28.91 -20.15 -6.52
C LEU A 149 -28.44 -19.08 -5.54
N GLN A 150 -29.03 -19.05 -4.35
CA GLN A 150 -28.70 -18.11 -3.28
C GLN A 150 -27.28 -18.31 -2.77
N ILE A 151 -26.87 -19.56 -2.50
CA ILE A 151 -25.49 -19.90 -2.14
C ILE A 151 -24.52 -19.42 -3.22
N THR A 152 -24.83 -19.70 -4.49
CA THR A 152 -23.97 -19.29 -5.62
C THR A 152 -23.84 -17.78 -5.73
N LEU A 153 -24.92 -17.03 -5.52
CA LEU A 153 -24.91 -15.57 -5.58
C LEU A 153 -24.16 -14.95 -4.40
N VAL A 154 -24.48 -15.34 -3.16
CA VAL A 154 -23.84 -14.80 -1.95
C VAL A 154 -22.34 -15.07 -1.97
N PHE A 155 -21.94 -16.34 -2.13
CA PHE A 155 -20.53 -16.70 -2.10
C PHE A 155 -19.80 -16.39 -3.40
N GLY A 156 -20.50 -16.25 -4.53
CA GLY A 156 -19.94 -15.74 -5.78
C GLY A 156 -19.57 -14.26 -5.68
N ILE A 157 -20.45 -13.42 -5.10
CA ILE A 157 -20.14 -12.01 -4.86
C ILE A 157 -19.03 -11.87 -3.81
N ARG A 158 -19.06 -12.69 -2.76
CA ARG A 158 -17.99 -12.76 -1.77
C ARG A 158 -16.64 -13.13 -2.41
N PHE A 159 -16.62 -14.17 -3.24
CA PHE A 159 -15.45 -14.59 -4.01
C PHE A 159 -14.89 -13.42 -4.83
N LEU A 160 -15.76 -12.70 -5.56
CA LEU A 160 -15.35 -11.56 -6.37
C LEU A 160 -14.76 -10.43 -5.51
N ALA A 161 -15.44 -10.03 -4.44
CA ALA A 161 -14.97 -8.97 -3.55
C ALA A 161 -13.61 -9.32 -2.93
N MET A 162 -13.47 -10.53 -2.38
CA MET A 162 -12.23 -10.97 -1.73
C MET A 162 -11.10 -11.20 -2.73
N SER A 163 -11.41 -11.67 -3.94
CA SER A 163 -10.43 -11.72 -5.03
C SER A 163 -9.92 -10.32 -5.38
N MET A 164 -10.80 -9.32 -5.45
CA MET A 164 -10.41 -7.94 -5.72
C MET A 164 -9.52 -7.35 -4.62
N ILE A 165 -9.81 -7.63 -3.34
CA ILE A 165 -8.94 -7.25 -2.22
C ILE A 165 -7.57 -7.93 -2.36
N GLY A 166 -7.53 -9.23 -2.67
CA GLY A 166 -6.29 -9.95 -2.96
C GLY A 166 -5.51 -9.33 -4.12
N MET A 167 -6.18 -8.99 -5.22
CA MET A 167 -5.59 -8.31 -6.38
C MET A 167 -5.02 -6.95 -6.02
N ILE A 168 -5.73 -6.17 -5.19
CA ILE A 168 -5.27 -4.87 -4.70
C ILE A 168 -3.93 -5.03 -3.98
N VAL A 169 -3.84 -5.98 -3.06
CA VAL A 169 -2.62 -6.27 -2.29
C VAL A 169 -1.49 -6.69 -3.22
N MET A 170 -1.75 -7.61 -4.15
CA MET A 170 -0.72 -8.12 -5.07
C MET A 170 -0.21 -7.03 -6.03
N ARG A 171 -1.09 -6.16 -6.54
CA ARG A 171 -0.67 -4.99 -7.32
C ARG A 171 0.16 -4.00 -6.50
N HIS A 172 -0.17 -3.85 -5.23
CA HIS A 172 0.61 -3.00 -4.32
C HIS A 172 2.04 -3.55 -4.18
N ILE A 173 2.18 -4.86 -3.94
CA ILE A 173 3.48 -5.54 -3.87
C ILE A 173 4.25 -5.42 -5.19
N ALA A 174 3.60 -5.70 -6.32
CA ALA A 174 4.20 -5.59 -7.65
C ALA A 174 4.70 -4.17 -7.94
N THR A 175 3.91 -3.15 -7.55
CA THR A 175 4.30 -1.74 -7.66
C THR A 175 5.53 -1.45 -6.84
N SER A 176 5.57 -1.89 -5.58
CA SER A 176 6.73 -1.68 -4.71
C SER A 176 8.00 -2.33 -5.25
N MET A 177 7.91 -3.56 -5.79
CA MET A 177 9.04 -4.23 -6.43
C MET A 177 9.54 -3.48 -7.67
N ALA A 178 8.63 -3.01 -8.51
CA ALA A 178 8.98 -2.20 -9.67
C ALA A 178 9.60 -0.85 -9.27
N LEU A 179 9.13 -0.21 -8.19
CA LEU A 179 9.72 1.01 -7.66
C LEU A 179 11.15 0.78 -7.14
N THR A 180 11.43 -0.37 -6.51
CA THR A 180 12.79 -0.72 -6.12
C THR A 180 13.75 -0.71 -7.29
N GLU A 181 13.37 -1.36 -8.39
CA GLU A 181 14.21 -1.41 -9.59
C GLU A 181 14.42 -0.02 -10.20
N LEU A 182 13.39 0.85 -10.16
CA LEU A 182 13.51 2.22 -10.67
C LEU A 182 14.45 3.06 -9.79
N PHE A 183 14.25 3.00 -8.48
CA PHE A 183 15.00 3.84 -7.55
C PHE A 183 16.45 3.42 -7.39
N GLN A 184 16.81 2.16 -7.66
CA GLN A 184 18.20 1.71 -7.62
C GLN A 184 19.15 2.51 -8.51
N TYR A 185 18.65 3.07 -9.61
CA TYR A 185 19.46 3.80 -10.59
C TYR A 185 19.22 5.32 -10.57
N THR A 186 18.40 5.83 -9.65
CA THR A 186 18.05 7.26 -9.60
C THR A 186 18.78 7.97 -8.48
N GLU A 187 19.48 9.06 -8.77
CA GLU A 187 20.01 9.96 -7.75
C GLU A 187 18.95 11.02 -7.41
N PHE A 188 18.33 10.89 -6.23
CA PHE A 188 17.38 11.87 -5.75
C PHE A 188 18.10 13.00 -5.00
N PRO A 189 17.67 14.26 -5.17
CA PRO A 189 18.21 15.37 -4.38
C PRO A 189 17.86 15.17 -2.90
N LEU A 190 18.85 15.32 -2.02
CA LEU A 190 18.61 15.35 -0.58
C LEU A 190 18.15 16.75 -0.18
N THR A 191 16.91 16.85 0.26
CA THR A 191 16.30 18.11 0.71
C THR A 191 15.80 17.98 2.15
N LEU A 192 15.75 19.09 2.88
CA LEU A 192 15.17 19.11 4.24
C LEU A 192 13.66 18.79 4.25
N ASP A 193 12.96 19.06 3.15
CA ASP A 193 11.54 18.73 2.96
C ASP A 193 11.36 17.85 1.73
N THR A 194 11.56 16.55 1.96
CA THR A 194 11.49 15.50 0.95
C THR A 194 10.09 15.36 0.33
N ASP A 195 9.02 15.80 1.03
CA ASP A 195 7.65 15.75 0.50
C ASP A 195 7.42 16.76 -0.63
N LYS A 196 8.29 17.78 -0.80
CA LYS A 196 8.25 18.71 -1.95
C LYS A 196 8.59 18.04 -3.28
N ILE A 197 9.27 16.90 -3.25
CA ILE A 197 9.57 16.13 -4.45
C ILE A 197 8.32 15.32 -4.82
N GLU A 198 7.76 15.58 -6.00
CA GLU A 198 6.49 14.98 -6.47
C GLU A 198 6.49 13.44 -6.41
N VAL A 199 7.65 12.82 -6.65
CA VAL A 199 7.82 11.36 -6.57
C VAL A 199 7.51 10.85 -5.17
N PHE A 200 8.08 11.47 -4.14
CA PHE A 200 7.94 11.02 -2.76
C PHE A 200 6.54 11.28 -2.21
N SER A 201 5.97 12.45 -2.47
CA SER A 201 4.57 12.72 -2.12
C SER A 201 3.59 11.77 -2.83
N SER A 202 3.85 11.39 -4.09
CA SER A 202 3.05 10.41 -4.82
C SER A 202 3.14 9.00 -4.21
N VAL A 203 4.34 8.55 -3.81
CA VAL A 203 4.52 7.26 -3.13
C VAL A 203 3.85 7.26 -1.76
N LYS A 204 4.01 8.33 -0.96
CA LYS A 204 3.35 8.47 0.35
C LYS A 204 1.83 8.46 0.23
N ARG A 205 1.27 9.21 -0.74
CA ARG A 205 -0.16 9.20 -1.01
C ARG A 205 -0.66 7.80 -1.38
N PHE A 206 0.08 7.07 -2.22
CA PHE A 206 -0.27 5.71 -2.60
C PHE A 206 -0.31 4.75 -1.40
N SER A 207 0.65 4.85 -0.47
CA SER A 207 0.64 4.11 0.80
C SER A 207 -0.53 4.51 1.71
N LEU A 208 -0.89 5.80 1.76
CA LEU A 208 -2.02 6.26 2.57
C LEU A 208 -3.38 5.81 2.00
N GLU A 209 -3.51 5.75 0.67
CA GLU A 209 -4.74 5.30 0.01
C GLU A 209 -5.07 3.83 0.36
N ILE A 210 -4.08 2.95 0.51
CA ILE A 210 -4.32 1.56 0.94
C ILE A 210 -4.74 1.47 2.41
N ILE A 211 -4.23 2.34 3.29
CA ILE A 211 -4.68 2.41 4.69
C ILE A 211 -6.16 2.75 4.78
N GLY A 212 -6.64 3.69 3.96
CA GLY A 212 -8.06 4.06 3.96
C GLY A 212 -8.97 2.86 3.66
N VAL A 213 -8.58 2.01 2.71
CA VAL A 213 -9.30 0.76 2.40
C VAL A 213 -9.15 -0.27 3.51
N ALA A 214 -7.94 -0.41 4.06
CA ALA A 214 -7.69 -1.29 5.18
C ALA A 214 -8.53 -0.90 6.40
N ALA A 215 -8.71 0.39 6.71
CA ALA A 215 -9.52 0.85 7.83
C ALA A 215 -10.98 0.39 7.70
N VAL A 216 -11.56 0.44 6.49
CA VAL A 216 -12.92 -0.04 6.23
C VAL A 216 -13.03 -1.55 6.46
N ILE A 217 -12.06 -2.33 5.97
CA ILE A 217 -12.01 -3.78 6.18
C ILE A 217 -11.80 -4.11 7.66
N GLY A 218 -10.89 -3.39 8.31
CA GLY A 218 -10.56 -3.54 9.73
C GLY A 218 -11.76 -3.24 10.62
N LEU A 219 -12.55 -2.21 10.31
CA LEU A 219 -13.80 -1.89 11.01
C LEU A 219 -14.78 -3.05 10.94
N ASN A 220 -14.96 -3.64 9.76
CA ASN A 220 -15.81 -4.81 9.62
C ASN A 220 -15.32 -6.01 10.45
N LEU A 221 -14.02 -6.31 10.40
CA LEU A 221 -13.42 -7.41 11.18
C LEU A 221 -13.53 -7.14 12.70
N GLY A 222 -13.24 -5.92 13.15
CA GLY A 222 -13.28 -5.56 14.56
C GLY A 222 -14.68 -5.53 15.17
N LEU A 223 -15.71 -5.24 14.37
CA LEU A 223 -17.11 -5.29 14.82
C LEU A 223 -17.69 -6.71 14.80
N GLN A 224 -17.15 -7.60 13.98
CA GLN A 224 -17.73 -8.92 13.76
C GLN A 224 -17.99 -9.73 15.05
N PRO A 225 -17.02 -9.92 15.97
CA PRO A 225 -17.24 -10.68 17.20
C PRO A 225 -18.15 -9.97 18.21
N LEU A 226 -18.39 -8.66 18.06
CA LEU A 226 -19.26 -7.89 18.95
C LEU A 226 -20.74 -8.01 18.58
N VAL A 227 -21.03 -8.45 17.35
CA VAL A 227 -22.39 -8.39 16.80
C VAL A 227 -22.93 -9.76 16.42
N ILE A 228 -22.08 -10.69 15.99
CA ILE A 228 -22.49 -12.03 15.56
C ILE A 228 -21.58 -13.11 16.16
N GLU A 229 -22.13 -14.32 16.33
CA GLU A 229 -21.30 -15.49 16.59
C GLU A 229 -20.50 -15.82 15.33
N VAL A 230 -19.18 -15.75 15.43
CA VAL A 230 -18.27 -15.89 14.29
C VAL A 230 -17.73 -17.32 14.20
N PRO A 231 -17.69 -17.93 12.99
CA PRO A 231 -16.92 -19.15 12.77
C PRO A 231 -15.44 -18.88 13.05
N MET A 232 -14.97 -19.31 14.22
CA MET A 232 -13.63 -18.98 14.74
C MET A 232 -12.48 -19.24 13.75
N PRO A 233 -12.42 -20.38 13.03
CA PRO A 233 -11.31 -20.62 12.09
C PRO A 233 -11.24 -19.61 10.95
N GLU A 234 -12.40 -19.23 10.41
CA GLU A 234 -12.51 -18.28 9.30
C GLU A 234 -12.18 -16.86 9.76
N TYR A 235 -12.74 -16.44 10.89
CA TYR A 235 -12.47 -15.12 11.47
C TYR A 235 -10.97 -14.94 11.78
N LEU A 236 -10.38 -15.93 12.44
CA LEU A 236 -8.95 -15.89 12.80
C LEU A 236 -8.07 -15.81 11.55
N PHE A 237 -8.41 -16.55 10.49
CA PHE A 237 -7.72 -16.43 9.20
C PHE A 237 -7.77 -15.00 8.65
N TYR A 238 -8.93 -14.34 8.62
CA TYR A 238 -9.02 -12.96 8.14
C TYR A 238 -8.28 -11.95 9.00
N VAL A 239 -8.35 -12.08 10.33
CA VAL A 239 -7.63 -11.21 11.26
C VAL A 239 -6.11 -11.36 11.09
N VAL A 240 -5.60 -12.59 11.03
CA VAL A 240 -4.16 -12.84 10.81
C VAL A 240 -3.71 -12.28 9.47
N MET A 241 -4.48 -12.54 8.40
CA MET A 241 -4.18 -11.99 7.07
C MET A 241 -4.19 -10.46 7.08
N TYR A 242 -5.12 -9.83 7.79
CA TYR A 242 -5.19 -8.38 7.94
C TYR A 242 -3.94 -7.81 8.62
N PHE A 243 -3.55 -8.37 9.77
CA PHE A 243 -2.38 -7.93 10.52
C PHE A 243 -1.04 -8.20 9.81
N ILE A 244 -1.00 -9.12 8.85
CA ILE A 244 0.18 -9.36 8.02
C ILE A 244 0.18 -8.44 6.78
N LEU A 245 -0.92 -8.44 6.02
CA LEU A 245 -0.95 -7.78 4.71
C LEU A 245 -1.00 -6.26 4.81
N VAL A 246 -1.68 -5.68 5.80
CA VAL A 246 -1.82 -4.22 5.91
C VAL A 246 -0.47 -3.55 6.22
N PRO A 247 0.31 -3.99 7.23
CA PRO A 247 1.65 -3.44 7.45
C PRO A 247 2.56 -3.65 6.25
N ILE A 248 2.57 -4.84 5.64
CA ILE A 248 3.42 -5.12 4.49
C ILE A 248 3.07 -4.18 3.34
N THR A 249 1.79 -4.06 2.97
CA THR A 249 1.40 -3.19 1.86
C THR A 249 1.72 -1.73 2.14
N PHE A 250 1.48 -1.23 3.34
CA PHE A 250 1.81 0.15 3.68
C PHE A 250 3.32 0.44 3.65
N PHE A 251 4.12 -0.40 4.33
CA PHE A 251 5.54 -0.13 4.54
C PHE A 251 6.39 -0.48 3.33
N LEU A 252 6.03 -1.50 2.55
CA LEU A 252 6.87 -1.97 1.47
C LEU A 252 7.27 -0.87 0.46
N PRO A 253 6.36 -0.06 -0.13
CA PRO A 253 6.76 1.00 -1.06
C PRO A 253 7.62 2.09 -0.38
N LEU A 254 7.30 2.44 0.87
CA LEU A 254 8.00 3.44 1.67
C LEU A 254 9.42 3.01 2.04
N TRP A 255 9.57 1.74 2.42
CA TRP A 255 10.84 1.12 2.77
C TRP A 255 11.82 1.13 1.59
N GLN A 256 11.33 0.93 0.38
CA GLN A 256 12.18 0.91 -0.81
C GLN A 256 12.75 2.30 -1.12
N VAL A 257 11.95 3.36 -0.95
CA VAL A 257 12.44 4.74 -1.03
C VAL A 257 13.46 5.01 0.08
N HIS A 258 13.11 4.65 1.32
CA HIS A 258 13.96 4.87 2.49
C HIS A 258 15.37 4.29 2.28
N ARG A 259 15.46 3.01 1.87
CA ARG A 259 16.75 2.37 1.57
C ARG A 259 17.55 3.13 0.52
N ARG A 260 16.89 3.66 -0.52
CA ARG A 260 17.59 4.42 -1.56
C ARG A 260 18.12 5.73 -1.01
N MET A 261 17.33 6.47 -0.25
CA MET A 261 17.80 7.74 0.31
C MET A 261 18.94 7.57 1.31
N VAL A 262 18.88 6.54 2.17
CA VAL A 262 19.99 6.20 3.09
C VAL A 262 21.27 5.94 2.29
N THR A 263 21.17 5.20 1.18
CA THR A 263 22.30 4.95 0.27
C THR A 263 22.85 6.24 -0.33
N ILE A 264 21.98 7.13 -0.82
CA ILE A 264 22.37 8.42 -1.39
C ILE A 264 23.04 9.30 -0.34
N LYS A 265 22.47 9.37 0.87
CA LYS A 265 23.00 10.11 2.02
C LYS A 265 24.40 9.66 2.38
N HIS A 266 24.63 8.36 2.55
CA HIS A 266 25.97 7.83 2.81
C HIS A 266 26.94 8.13 1.66
N SER A 267 26.55 7.90 0.41
CA SER A 267 27.41 8.17 -0.74
C SER A 267 27.79 9.66 -0.86
N MET A 268 26.86 10.57 -0.58
CA MET A 268 27.13 12.02 -0.60
C MET A 268 28.03 12.43 0.56
N LEU A 269 27.79 11.91 1.77
CA LEU A 269 28.66 12.16 2.91
C LEU A 269 30.07 11.63 2.65
N ASP A 270 30.23 10.42 2.13
CA ASP A 270 31.55 9.85 1.82
C ASP A 270 32.29 10.70 0.79
N LYS A 271 31.59 11.20 -0.23
CA LYS A 271 32.17 12.11 -1.23
C LYS A 271 32.62 13.42 -0.60
N LEU A 272 31.77 14.06 0.20
CA LEU A 272 32.11 15.33 0.87
C LEU A 272 33.26 15.18 1.86
N HIS A 273 33.35 14.06 2.58
CA HIS A 273 34.49 13.80 3.46
C HIS A 273 35.80 13.64 2.67
N LYS A 274 35.76 12.95 1.52
CA LYS A 274 36.92 12.86 0.62
C LYS A 274 37.32 14.22 0.06
N ASP A 275 36.35 14.99 -0.44
CA ASP A 275 36.58 16.35 -0.96
C ASP A 275 37.18 17.26 0.14
N TYR A 276 36.70 17.13 1.38
CA TYR A 276 37.26 17.86 2.53
C TYR A 276 38.70 17.46 2.84
N GLN A 277 39.02 16.15 2.82
CA GLN A 277 40.37 15.66 3.06
C GLN A 277 41.33 16.13 1.96
N GLU A 278 40.91 16.07 0.69
CA GLU A 278 41.70 16.55 -0.43
C GLU A 278 41.98 18.06 -0.34
N GLU A 279 40.97 18.88 -0.01
CA GLU A 279 41.16 20.32 0.17
C GLU A 279 42.04 20.63 1.39
N ALA A 280 41.90 19.88 2.49
CA ALA A 280 42.77 20.02 3.66
C ALA A 280 44.24 19.65 3.34
N GLU A 281 44.47 18.60 2.56
CA GLU A 281 45.81 18.19 2.12
C GLU A 281 46.42 19.21 1.16
N LYS A 282 45.65 19.75 0.21
CA LYS A 282 46.07 20.84 -0.66
C LYS A 282 46.46 22.08 0.14
N LEU A 283 45.67 22.45 1.15
CA LEU A 283 45.96 23.57 2.04
C LEU A 283 47.26 23.35 2.81
N TYR A 284 47.43 22.17 3.43
CA TYR A 284 48.65 21.79 4.15
C TYR A 284 49.88 21.83 3.25
N ASN A 285 49.80 21.24 2.05
CA ASN A 285 50.91 21.22 1.09
C ASN A 285 51.25 22.61 0.54
N THR A 286 50.26 23.49 0.37
CA THR A 286 50.47 24.87 -0.08
C THR A 286 51.15 25.71 1.00
N LEU A 287 50.76 25.52 2.27
CA LEU A 287 51.37 26.19 3.43
C LEU A 287 52.79 25.67 3.73
N ALA A 288 53.01 24.36 3.60
CA ALA A 288 54.29 23.72 3.91
C ALA A 288 55.38 24.02 2.86
N LYS A 289 55.02 24.22 1.58
CA LYS A 289 55.98 24.40 0.48
C LYS A 289 56.39 25.85 0.21
N ASP A 290 55.62 26.86 0.60
CA ASP A 290 55.95 28.25 0.29
C ASP A 290 55.45 29.26 1.35
N PRO A 291 56.11 29.34 2.53
CA PRO A 291 55.66 30.16 3.66
C PRO A 291 55.68 31.69 3.42
N LYS A 292 56.24 32.16 2.30
CA LYS A 292 56.40 33.59 1.97
C LYS A 292 55.56 34.06 0.77
N LYS A 293 54.81 33.15 0.12
CA LYS A 293 53.95 33.51 -1.01
C LYS A 293 52.75 34.31 -0.52
N ASP A 294 52.31 35.32 -1.27
CA ASP A 294 51.07 36.05 -0.99
C ASP A 294 49.88 35.09 -1.15
N LEU A 295 49.57 34.42 -0.04
CA LEU A 295 48.63 33.30 0.08
C LEU A 295 47.20 33.79 0.24
N SER A 296 46.97 35.09 0.37
CA SER A 296 45.68 35.69 0.74
C SER A 296 44.53 35.17 -0.14
N SER A 297 44.66 35.20 -1.46
CA SER A 297 43.58 34.77 -2.38
C SER A 297 43.38 33.25 -2.45
N SER A 298 44.45 32.44 -2.50
CA SER A 298 44.35 30.98 -2.60
C SER A 298 43.90 30.32 -1.29
N TYR A 299 44.40 30.84 -0.17
CA TYR A 299 44.06 30.38 1.18
C TYR A 299 42.59 30.70 1.52
N LEU A 300 42.13 31.92 1.21
CA LEU A 300 40.72 32.29 1.40
C LEU A 300 39.79 31.38 0.60
N LYS A 301 40.13 31.09 -0.66
CA LYS A 301 39.32 30.22 -1.53
C LYS A 301 39.25 28.77 -1.02
N GLN A 302 40.36 28.21 -0.53
CA GLN A 302 40.39 26.86 0.04
C GLN A 302 39.63 26.80 1.39
N THR A 303 39.77 27.81 2.24
CA THR A 303 39.05 27.89 3.52
C THR A 303 37.54 28.08 3.33
N GLU A 304 37.14 28.86 2.32
CA GLU A 304 35.74 29.04 1.91
C GLU A 304 35.15 27.72 1.40
N SER A 305 35.89 26.99 0.56
CA SER A 305 35.51 25.64 0.09
C SER A 305 35.32 24.66 1.26
N MET A 306 36.26 24.61 2.20
CA MET A 306 36.14 23.75 3.39
C MET A 306 34.94 24.14 4.28
N THR A 307 34.65 25.44 4.41
CA THR A 307 33.47 25.93 5.14
C THR A 307 32.18 25.51 4.45
N PHE A 308 32.12 25.63 3.12
CA PHE A 308 30.99 25.18 2.32
C PHE A 308 30.76 23.67 2.45
N ILE A 309 31.82 22.86 2.38
CA ILE A 309 31.73 21.41 2.58
C ILE A 309 31.21 21.07 3.98
N LYS A 310 31.67 21.74 5.03
CA LYS A 310 31.15 21.56 6.39
C LYS A 310 29.66 21.90 6.49
N GLN A 311 29.23 23.01 5.91
CA GLN A 311 27.82 23.39 5.87
C GLN A 311 26.97 22.37 5.11
N ALA A 312 27.49 21.84 3.99
CA ALA A 312 26.82 20.79 3.22
C ALA A 312 26.70 19.48 4.03
N VAL A 313 27.75 19.07 4.74
CA VAL A 313 27.72 17.89 5.63
C VAL A 313 26.69 18.09 6.76
N GLU A 314 26.65 19.27 7.38
CA GLU A 314 25.67 19.56 8.43
C GLU A 314 24.23 19.52 7.90
N LEU A 315 23.99 20.07 6.70
CA LEU A 315 22.69 20.05 6.04
C LEU A 315 22.25 18.62 5.68
N ILE A 316 23.16 17.80 5.14
CA ILE A 316 22.87 16.40 4.79
C ILE A 316 22.63 15.56 6.05
N ASN A 317 23.39 15.78 7.12
CA ASN A 317 23.15 15.09 8.40
C ASN A 317 21.79 15.44 9.00
N LYS A 318 21.36 16.70 8.85
CA LYS A 318 20.04 17.19 9.29
C LYS A 318 18.89 16.75 8.37
N SER A 319 19.17 16.27 7.16
CA SER A 319 18.12 15.76 6.28
C SER A 319 17.48 14.50 6.87
N PRO A 320 16.14 14.46 7.00
CA PRO A 320 15.44 13.35 7.66
C PRO A 320 15.51 12.09 6.81
N ASP A 321 15.59 10.94 7.48
CA ASP A 321 15.50 9.65 6.81
C ASP A 321 14.01 9.33 6.52
N TRP A 322 13.46 10.02 5.52
CA TRP A 322 12.10 9.83 4.98
C TRP A 322 11.79 8.34 4.74
N PRO A 323 10.53 7.89 4.88
CA PRO A 323 9.31 8.62 5.25
C PRO A 323 8.95 8.51 6.74
N PHE A 324 9.82 7.92 7.56
CA PHE A 324 9.49 7.52 8.93
C PHE A 324 9.65 8.65 9.94
N GLU A 325 8.89 9.73 9.72
CA GLU A 325 8.57 10.64 10.82
C GLU A 325 7.70 9.87 11.82
N GLY A 326 7.96 10.00 13.12
CA GLY A 326 7.25 9.25 14.18
C GLY A 326 5.72 9.38 14.11
N THR A 327 5.22 10.48 13.53
CA THR A 327 3.80 10.74 13.28
C THR A 327 3.19 9.79 12.24
N VAL A 328 3.92 9.42 11.19
CA VAL A 328 3.44 8.51 10.12
C VAL A 328 3.29 7.08 10.67
N PHE A 329 4.28 6.64 11.45
CA PHE A 329 4.26 5.34 12.11
C PHE A 329 3.12 5.23 13.13
N TYR A 330 2.94 6.25 13.96
CA TYR A 330 1.86 6.31 14.95
C TYR A 330 0.47 6.30 14.29
N ARG A 331 0.27 7.09 13.22
CA ARG A 331 -0.99 7.12 12.45
C ARG A 331 -1.33 5.74 11.88
N LEU A 332 -0.33 5.02 11.37
CA LEU A 332 -0.53 3.66 10.88
C LEU A 332 -0.99 2.73 12.01
N ILE A 333 -0.24 2.68 13.11
CA ILE A 333 -0.54 1.79 14.24
C ILE A 333 -1.96 2.04 14.74
N ILE A 334 -2.33 3.31 14.94
CA ILE A 334 -3.70 3.65 15.34
C ILE A 334 -4.69 3.17 14.30
N THR A 335 -4.49 3.44 13.02
CA THR A 335 -5.50 3.09 12.01
C THR A 335 -5.69 1.58 11.86
N ILE A 336 -4.62 0.80 12.05
CA ILE A 336 -4.68 -0.66 12.01
C ILE A 336 -5.34 -1.22 13.27
N LEU A 337 -5.00 -0.69 14.46
CA LEU A 337 -5.46 -1.21 15.75
C LEU A 337 -6.79 -0.64 16.21
N SER A 338 -7.15 0.59 15.81
CA SER A 338 -8.36 1.27 16.28
C SER A 338 -9.64 0.48 16.04
N PRO A 339 -9.80 -0.25 14.90
CA PRO A 339 -10.98 -1.08 14.71
C PRO A 339 -11.11 -2.23 15.73
N PHE A 340 -9.98 -2.68 16.29
CA PHE A 340 -9.92 -3.77 17.27
C PHE A 340 -9.88 -3.26 18.71
N PHE A 341 -9.97 -1.94 18.93
CA PHE A 341 -9.83 -1.35 20.27
C PHE A 341 -10.83 -1.93 21.27
N LEU A 342 -12.09 -2.12 20.87
CA LEU A 342 -13.12 -2.70 21.73
C LEU A 342 -12.81 -4.16 22.09
N ILE A 343 -12.33 -4.95 21.13
CA ILE A 343 -11.90 -6.33 21.38
C ILE A 343 -10.73 -6.36 22.35
N PHE A 344 -9.73 -5.50 22.15
CA PHE A 344 -8.60 -5.41 23.08
C PHE A 344 -9.01 -4.96 24.47
N PHE A 345 -9.98 -4.04 24.57
CA PHE A 345 -10.53 -3.59 25.84
C PHE A 345 -11.30 -4.70 26.56
N GLU A 346 -12.08 -5.50 25.83
CA GLU A 346 -12.77 -6.68 26.38
C GLU A 346 -11.77 -7.72 26.89
N ILE A 347 -10.74 -8.05 26.10
CA ILE A 347 -9.65 -8.96 26.52
C ILE A 347 -8.97 -8.40 27.78
N PHE A 348 -8.68 -7.10 27.82
CA PHE A 348 -8.07 -6.46 28.97
C PHE A 348 -8.96 -6.56 30.22
N ILE A 349 -10.26 -6.28 30.11
CA ILE A 349 -11.21 -6.46 31.21
C ILE A 349 -11.20 -7.92 31.67
N ASN A 350 -11.29 -8.88 30.76
CA ASN A 350 -11.33 -10.30 31.11
C ASN A 350 -10.07 -10.74 31.85
N ILE A 351 -8.88 -10.25 31.44
CA ILE A 351 -7.62 -10.51 32.14
C ILE A 351 -7.63 -9.88 33.54
N VAL A 352 -8.00 -8.60 33.65
CA VAL A 352 -8.03 -7.88 34.94
C VAL A 352 -9.05 -8.50 35.89
N SER A 353 -10.24 -8.81 35.41
CA SER A 353 -11.28 -9.50 36.17
C SER A 353 -10.84 -10.89 36.62
N GLY A 354 -10.12 -11.65 35.77
CA GLY A 354 -9.54 -12.94 36.15
C GLY A 354 -8.40 -12.83 37.18
N ILE A 355 -7.70 -11.69 37.24
CA ILE A 355 -6.68 -11.41 38.26
C ILE A 355 -7.31 -10.95 39.58
N ILE A 356 -8.37 -10.13 39.54
CA ILE A 356 -9.03 -9.56 40.73
C ILE A 356 -10.00 -10.56 41.37
N TYR A 357 -10.69 -11.35 40.55
CA TYR A 357 -11.60 -12.42 40.96
C TYR A 357 -11.11 -13.76 40.39
N PRO A 358 -9.98 -14.28 40.89
CA PRO A 358 -9.58 -15.64 40.55
C PRO A 358 -10.63 -16.58 41.16
N ASN A 359 -11.28 -17.38 40.30
CA ASN A 359 -12.10 -18.51 40.77
C ASN A 359 -11.25 -19.51 41.54
#